data_AF-A0A560FQ50-F1
#
_entry.id   AF-A0A560FQ50-F1
#
_cell.length_a   1.000
_cell.length_b   1.000
_cell.length_c   1.000
_cell.angle_alpha   90.00
_cell.angle_beta   90.00
_cell.angle_gamma   90.00
#
_symmetry.space_group_name_H-M   'P 1'
#
loop_
_entity.id
_entity.type
_entity.pdbx_description
1 polymer ?
#
loop_
_entity_poly.entity_id
_entity_poly.type
_entity_poly.pdbx_seq_one_letter_code
_entity_poly.pdbx_strand_id
1 'polypeptide(L)'
;MTDIDPLAEDSLAQDRLGGRGDDIYASLLAAHEGLAFEASAALNARLVLLLVNAVGDVSLVLAAIERARTTGPHQGCPHQG
;
A
#
# COMPACT_ATOMS: atom_id res chain seq x y z
N MET A 1 -4.79 -4.41 -33.89
CA MET A 1 -4.90 -5.29 -32.72
C MET A 1 -4.33 -4.47 -31.58
N THR A 2 -5.20 -3.85 -30.80
CA THR A 2 -4.81 -2.83 -29.82
C THR A 2 -3.82 -3.45 -28.86
N ASP A 3 -2.58 -2.97 -28.86
CA ASP A 3 -1.67 -3.10 -27.74
C ASP A 3 -2.33 -2.39 -26.56
N ILE A 4 -3.18 -3.13 -25.85
CA ILE A 4 -3.60 -2.78 -24.51
C ILE A 4 -2.30 -2.88 -23.71
N ASP A 5 -1.64 -1.75 -23.49
CA ASP A 5 -0.62 -1.68 -22.45
C ASP A 5 -1.33 -2.05 -21.13
N PRO A 6 -1.07 -3.23 -20.54
CA PRO A 6 -1.79 -3.68 -19.35
C PRO A 6 -1.46 -2.81 -18.12
N LEU A 7 -0.53 -1.85 -18.25
CA LEU A 7 -0.12 -0.93 -17.20
C LEU A 7 -0.71 0.48 -17.38
N ALA A 8 -1.42 0.77 -18.47
CA ALA A 8 -1.85 2.15 -18.81
C ALA A 8 -3.12 2.64 -18.09
N GLU A 9 -3.98 1.76 -17.57
CA GLU A 9 -5.22 2.15 -16.90
C GLU A 9 -5.11 1.91 -15.39
N ASP A 10 -4.62 2.93 -14.66
CA ASP A 10 -4.71 3.30 -13.23
C ASP A 10 -5.09 2.23 -12.18
N SER A 11 -4.70 0.98 -12.42
CA SER A 11 -5.15 -0.21 -11.71
C SER A 11 -4.62 -0.30 -10.28
N LEU A 12 -3.59 0.49 -9.97
CA LEU A 12 -2.96 0.64 -8.66
C LEU A 12 -3.69 1.64 -7.75
N ALA A 13 -4.42 2.61 -8.31
CA ALA A 13 -5.20 3.59 -7.54
C ALA A 13 -6.64 3.15 -7.29
N GLN A 14 -7.11 2.12 -8.00
CA GLN A 14 -8.43 1.55 -7.80
C GLN A 14 -8.54 0.88 -6.43
N ASP A 15 -9.55 1.26 -5.64
CA ASP A 15 -9.89 0.54 -4.41
C ASP A 15 -10.32 -0.89 -4.74
N ARG A 16 -9.53 -1.86 -4.27
CA ARG A 16 -9.77 -3.30 -4.43
C ARG A 16 -10.20 -3.97 -3.12
N LEU A 17 -10.21 -3.24 -2.01
CA LEU A 17 -10.51 -3.77 -0.69
C LEU A 17 -12.02 -3.77 -0.42
N GLY A 18 -12.76 -2.84 -1.04
CA GLY A 18 -14.20 -2.73 -0.89
C GLY A 18 -14.60 -2.65 0.59
N GLY A 19 -15.75 -3.24 0.96
CA GLY A 19 -16.25 -3.24 2.34
C GLY A 19 -15.40 -4.02 3.36
N ARG A 20 -14.27 -4.62 2.96
CA ARG A 20 -13.34 -5.33 3.85
C ARG A 20 -12.10 -4.52 4.21
N GLY A 21 -12.00 -3.28 3.73
CA GLY A 21 -10.91 -2.37 4.08
C GLY A 21 -10.79 -2.17 5.60
N ASP A 22 -11.93 -2.11 6.29
CA ASP A 22 -11.99 -1.92 7.74
C ASP A 22 -11.34 -3.07 8.52
N ASP A 23 -11.60 -4.33 8.13
CA ASP A 23 -11.00 -5.51 8.77
C ASP A 23 -9.47 -5.51 8.65
N ILE A 24 -8.97 -5.12 7.47
CA ILE A 24 -7.53 -5.04 7.20
C ILE A 24 -6.91 -3.92 8.01
N TYR A 25 -7.54 -2.75 8.03
CA TYR A 25 -7.06 -1.61 8.82
C TYR A 25 -7.02 -1.93 10.32
N ALA A 26 -8.08 -2.54 10.86
CA ALA A 26 -8.12 -2.97 12.25
C ALA A 26 -7.00 -3.98 12.57
N SER A 27 -6.78 -4.95 11.67
CA SER A 27 -5.72 -5.96 11.83
C SER A 27 -4.32 -5.34 11.79
N LEU A 28 -4.10 -4.37 10.89
CA LEU A 28 -2.83 -3.64 10.82
C LEU A 28 -2.60 -2.84 12.10
N LEU A 29 -3.60 -2.10 12.57
CA LEU A 29 -3.49 -1.31 13.79
C LEU A 29 -3.15 -2.19 15.00
N ALA A 30 -3.86 -3.31 15.16
CA ALA A 30 -3.59 -4.27 16.23
C ALA A 30 -2.17 -4.86 16.13
N ALA A 31 -1.67 -5.12 14.92
CA ALA A 31 -0.30 -5.63 14.74
C ALA A 31 0.79 -4.63 15.16
N HIS A 32 0.48 -3.34 15.22
CA HIS A 32 1.39 -2.28 15.67
C HIS A 32 1.27 -1.95 17.16
N GLU A 33 0.25 -2.44 17.85
CA GLU A 33 -0.02 -2.09 19.24
C GLU A 33 1.15 -2.50 20.16
N GLY A 34 1.62 -1.55 20.98
CA GLY A 34 2.74 -1.77 21.90
C GLY A 34 4.13 -1.86 21.27
N LEU A 35 4.26 -1.71 19.94
CA LEU A 35 5.57 -1.71 19.27
C LEU A 35 6.25 -0.33 19.35
N ALA A 36 7.56 -0.34 19.61
CA ALA A 36 8.40 0.83 19.38
C ALA A 36 8.48 1.16 17.88
N PHE A 37 8.89 2.38 17.56
CA PHE A 37 8.96 2.89 16.18
C PHE A 37 9.77 1.98 15.26
N GLU A 38 10.95 1.54 15.70
CA GLU A 38 11.85 0.69 14.93
C GLU A 38 11.25 -0.70 14.67
N ALA A 39 10.56 -1.27 15.68
CA ALA A 39 9.89 -2.55 15.55
C ALA A 39 8.68 -2.47 14.61
N SER A 40 7.94 -1.36 14.68
CA SER A 40 6.83 -1.03 13.76
C SER A 40 7.33 -0.89 12.32
N ALA A 41 8.44 -0.18 12.10
CA ALA A 41 9.08 -0.07 10.79
C ALA A 41 9.56 -1.43 10.26
N ALA A 42 10.14 -2.28 11.12
CA ALA A 42 10.55 -3.62 10.75
C ALA A 42 9.36 -4.54 10.41
N LEU A 43 8.24 -4.40 11.10
CA LEU A 43 6.98 -5.06 10.76
C LEU A 43 6.52 -4.67 9.35
N ASN A 44 6.47 -3.37 9.07
CA ASN A 44 6.08 -2.85 7.76
C ASN A 44 6.99 -3.35 6.63
N ALA A 45 8.31 -3.34 6.84
CA ALA A 45 9.25 -3.85 5.85
C ALA A 45 9.00 -5.34 5.51
N ARG A 46 8.77 -6.18 6.53
CA ARG A 46 8.44 -7.60 6.32
C ARG A 46 7.10 -7.77 5.60
N LEU A 47 6.08 -7.00 6.00
CA LEU A 47 4.77 -7.05 5.36
C LEU A 47 4.85 -6.67 3.87
N VAL A 48 5.56 -5.59 3.53
CA VAL A 48 5.78 -5.17 2.14
C VAL A 48 6.44 -6.28 1.33
N LEU A 49 7.49 -6.93 1.85
CA LEU A 49 8.15 -8.03 1.15
C LEU A 49 7.23 -9.23 0.92
N LEU A 50 6.40 -9.59 1.91
CA LEU A 50 5.42 -10.66 1.77
C LEU A 50 4.37 -10.33 0.69
N LEU A 51 3.87 -9.10 0.67
CA LEU A 51 2.90 -8.63 -0.33
C LEU A 51 3.51 -8.58 -1.73
N VAL A 52 4.74 -8.09 -1.87
CA VAL A 52 5.50 -8.10 -3.14
C VAL A 52 5.64 -9.53 -3.67
N ASN A 53 6.01 -10.47 -2.81
CA ASN A 53 6.10 -11.88 -3.18
C ASN A 53 4.73 -12.49 -3.54
N ALA A 54 3.66 -12.10 -2.85
CA ALA A 54 2.30 -12.56 -3.14
C ALA A 54 1.77 -12.01 -4.48
N VAL A 55 2.17 -10.79 -4.87
CA VAL A 55 1.80 -10.18 -6.16
C VAL A 55 2.50 -10.89 -7.32
N GLY A 56 3.80 -11.19 -7.21
CA GLY A 56 4.56 -11.97 -8.20
C GLY A 56 4.84 -11.28 -9.54
N ASP A 57 4.32 -10.08 -9.77
CA ASP A 57 4.55 -9.27 -10.97
C ASP A 57 5.57 -8.15 -10.71
N VAL A 58 6.77 -8.31 -11.27
CA VAL A 58 7.88 -7.36 -11.10
C VAL A 58 7.56 -5.98 -11.68
N SER A 59 6.93 -5.92 -12.85
CA SER A 59 6.62 -4.66 -13.53
C SER A 59 5.60 -3.86 -12.73
N LEU A 60 4.57 -4.53 -12.20
CA LEU A 60 3.56 -3.93 -11.34
C LEU A 60 4.17 -3.40 -10.03
N VAL A 61 5.05 -4.17 -9.39
CA VAL A 61 5.73 -3.76 -8.15
C VAL A 61 6.62 -2.54 -8.37
N LEU A 62 7.41 -2.51 -9.45
CA LEU A 62 8.26 -1.36 -9.78
C LEU A 62 7.43 -0.10 -10.08
N ALA A 63 6.31 -0.24 -10.80
CA ALA A 63 5.39 0.85 -11.03
C ALA A 63 4.78 1.39 -9.72
N ALA A 64 4.40 0.50 -8.79
CA ALA A 64 3.88 0.88 -7.48
C ALA A 64 4.92 1.64 -6.63
N ILE A 65 6.19 1.24 -6.66
CA ILE A 65 7.28 1.93 -5.96
C ILE A 65 7.44 3.36 -6.49
N GLU A 66 7.45 3.55 -7.81
CA GLU A 66 7.61 4.88 -8.39
C GLU A 66 6.40 5.80 -8.09
N ARG A 67 5.19 5.23 -8.07
CA ARG A 67 3.99 5.95 -7.62
C ARG A 67 4.05 6.34 -6.14
N ALA A 68 4.52 5.46 -5.27
CA ALA A 68 4.69 5.77 -3.84
C ALA A 68 5.71 6.89 -3.59
N ARG A 69 6.71 7.07 -4.47
CA ARG A 69 7.68 8.17 -4.38
C ARG A 69 7.10 9.53 -4.77
N THR A 70 6.09 9.55 -5.63
CA THR A 70 5.48 10.77 -6.18
C THR A 70 4.20 11.18 -5.44
N THR A 71 3.52 10.22 -4.83
CA THR A 71 2.43 10.48 -3.88
C THR A 71 3.07 10.98 -2.59
N GLY A 72 3.08 12.30 -2.38
CA GLY A 72 3.65 12.89 -1.16
C GLY A 72 3.07 12.25 0.11
N PRO A 73 3.76 12.36 1.26
CA PRO A 73 3.21 11.91 2.53
C PRO A 73 1.79 12.49 2.67
N HIS A 74 0.82 11.66 3.10
CA HIS A 74 -0.49 12.15 3.52
C HIS A 74 -0.26 13.17 4.65
N GLN A 75 -0.10 14.44 4.27
CA GLN A 75 -0.14 15.58 5.18
C GLN A 75 -1.57 15.57 5.71
N GLY A 76 -1.74 15.18 6.97
CA GLY A 76 -3.03 15.23 7.64
C GLY A 76 -3.61 16.63 7.51
N CYS A 77 -4.78 16.74 6.90
CA CYS A 77 -5.57 17.95 7.09
C CYS A 77 -5.95 18.04 8.58
N PRO A 78 -5.78 19.22 9.20
CA PRO A 78 -5.97 19.41 10.63
C PRO A 78 -7.44 19.21 11.03
N HIS A 79 -7.67 18.51 12.13
CA HIS A 79 -8.78 18.88 13.02
C HIS A 79 -8.58 20.35 13.40
N GLN A 80 -9.51 21.25 13.05
CA GLN A 80 -10.09 22.30 13.92
C GLN A 80 -11.21 23.03 13.14
N GLY A 81 -12.40 23.13 13.74
CA GLY A 81 -13.55 23.88 13.26
C GLY A 81 -14.88 23.24 13.61
#